data_AF-A0A094HKX1-F1
#
_entry.id   AF-A0A094HKX1-F1
#
_cell.length_a   1.000
_cell.length_b   1.000
_cell.length_c   1.000
_cell.angle_alpha   90.00
_cell.angle_beta   90.00
_cell.angle_gamma   90.00
#
_symmetry.space_group_name_H-M   'P 1'
#
loop_
_entity.id
_entity.type
_entity.pdbx_description
1 polymer ?
#
loop_
_entity_poly.entity_id
_entity_poly.type
_entity_poly.pdbx_seq_one_letter_code
_entity_poly.pdbx_strand_id
1 'polypeptide(L)'
;MRTDAEVLGVAYELNSHIRRGGRISITTDAWSARNYTDYAAITAHWINDKWQQKSKVLDVVHLQAPIHSGEYLAQQLAIVTDDMGITGAVFTCTRDNASANTVMLAEYEKIARDQEVTTAMDV
;
A
#
# COMPACT_ATOMS: atom_id res chain seq x y z
N MET A 1 15.63 -8.63 8.63
CA MET A 1 14.35 -9.19 9.11
C MET A 1 13.78 -8.20 10.10
N ARG A 2 12.62 -7.60 9.84
CA ARG A 2 11.95 -6.76 10.84
C ARG A 2 11.47 -7.65 11.98
N THR A 3 11.48 -7.10 13.19
CA THR A 3 10.91 -7.83 14.34
C THR A 3 9.39 -7.65 14.34
N ASP A 4 8.65 -8.62 14.90
CA ASP A 4 7.19 -8.53 15.04
C ASP A 4 6.75 -7.23 15.74
N ALA A 5 7.56 -6.76 16.70
CA ALA A 5 7.33 -5.51 17.40
C ALA A 5 7.40 -4.27 16.49
N GLU A 6 8.30 -4.24 15.50
CA GLU A 6 8.39 -3.13 14.54
C GLU A 6 7.20 -3.12 13.58
N VAL A 7 6.77 -4.30 13.12
CA VAL A 7 5.60 -4.45 12.25
C VAL A 7 4.34 -4.00 12.98
N LEU A 8 4.14 -4.47 14.21
CA LEU A 8 3.02 -4.05 15.06
C LEU A 8 3.05 -2.54 15.35
N GLY A 9 4.23 -1.96 15.56
CA GLY A 9 4.38 -0.52 15.78
C GLY A 9 3.96 0.31 14.57
N VAL A 10 4.32 -0.10 13.36
CA VAL A 10 3.90 0.58 12.12
C VAL A 10 2.40 0.44 11.89
N ALA A 11 1.86 -0.78 12.04
CA ALA A 11 0.42 -1.03 11.90
C ALA A 11 -0.39 -0.20 12.90
N TYR A 12 0.07 -0.08 14.14
CA TYR A 12 -0.57 0.76 15.16
C TYR A 12 -0.57 2.24 14.77
N GLU A 13 0.56 2.78 14.31
CA GLU A 13 0.64 4.19 13.90
C GLU A 13 -0.28 4.50 12.71
N LEU A 14 -0.31 3.61 11.70
CA LEU A 14 -1.20 3.74 10.55
C LEU A 14 -2.68 3.67 10.95
N ASN A 15 -3.06 2.66 11.75
CA ASN A 15 -4.43 2.49 12.21
C ASN A 15 -4.92 3.68 13.07
N SER A 16 -4.03 4.22 13.90
CA SER A 16 -4.28 5.43 14.68
C SER A 16 -4.52 6.65 13.79
N HIS A 17 -3.74 6.80 12.71
CA HIS A 17 -3.88 7.89 11.73
C HIS A 17 -5.20 7.81 10.96
N ILE A 18 -5.55 6.63 10.43
CA ILE A 18 -6.79 6.46 9.63
C ILE A 18 -8.06 6.62 10.47
N ARG A 19 -8.06 6.19 11.75
CA ARG A 19 -9.20 6.37 12.67
C ARG A 19 -9.53 7.84 12.94
N ARG A 20 -8.57 8.74 12.75
CA ARG A 20 -8.76 10.20 12.86
C ARG A 20 -9.15 10.85 11.53
N GLY A 21 -9.47 10.06 10.51
CA GLY A 21 -9.77 10.55 9.16
C GLY A 21 -8.51 10.85 8.33
N GLY A 22 -7.33 10.43 8.79
CA GLY A 22 -6.09 10.58 8.05
C GLY A 22 -6.09 9.75 6.77
N ARG A 23 -5.54 10.32 5.69
CA ARG A 23 -5.34 9.64 4.40
C ARG A 23 -3.89 9.16 4.26
N ILE A 24 -3.67 8.10 3.48
CA ILE A 24 -2.36 7.51 3.21
C ILE A 24 -2.01 7.65 1.72
N SER A 25 -0.80 8.11 1.42
CA SER A 25 -0.24 8.04 0.07
C SER A 25 0.67 6.82 -0.02
N ILE A 26 0.61 6.10 -1.14
CA ILE A 26 1.47 4.95 -1.41
C ILE A 26 2.48 5.30 -2.51
N THR A 27 3.68 4.75 -2.44
CA THR A 27 4.55 4.62 -3.61
C THR A 27 4.82 3.15 -3.90
N THR A 28 4.87 2.80 -5.17
CA THR A 28 5.31 1.48 -5.64
C THR A 28 6.54 1.63 -6.52
N ASP A 29 7.58 0.85 -6.23
CA ASP A 29 8.80 0.78 -7.05
C ASP A 29 9.07 -0.68 -7.39
N ALA A 30 9.19 -0.99 -8.68
CA ALA A 30 9.38 -2.35 -9.17
C ALA A 30 10.71 -2.49 -9.90
N TRP A 31 11.44 -3.57 -9.64
CA TRP A 31 12.75 -3.80 -10.25
C TRP A 31 13.03 -5.29 -10.43
N SER A 32 13.88 -5.58 -11.42
CA SER A 32 14.50 -6.90 -11.59
C SER A 32 15.84 -6.95 -10.84
N ALA A 33 15.96 -7.88 -9.90
CA ALA A 33 17.23 -8.16 -9.24
C ALA A 33 18.23 -8.83 -10.21
N ARG A 34 19.51 -8.89 -9.83
CA ARG A 34 20.58 -9.46 -10.67
C ARG A 34 20.38 -10.93 -11.05
N ASN A 35 19.59 -11.66 -10.26
CA ASN A 35 19.23 -13.04 -10.50
C ASN A 35 17.95 -13.19 -11.35
N TYR A 36 17.50 -12.12 -12.01
CA TYR A 36 16.29 -12.07 -12.83
C TYR A 36 15.00 -12.33 -12.04
N THR A 37 15.02 -12.09 -10.74
CA THR A 37 13.83 -12.13 -9.90
C THR A 37 13.25 -10.72 -9.77
N ASP A 38 11.96 -10.58 -10.06
CA ASP A 38 11.28 -9.30 -9.99
C ASP A 38 10.68 -9.07 -8.60
N TYR A 39 10.78 -7.83 -8.14
CA TYR A 39 10.24 -7.39 -6.86
C TYR A 39 9.47 -6.09 -7.01
N ALA A 40 8.57 -5.82 -6.07
CA ALA A 40 7.99 -4.50 -5.87
C ALA A 40 8.06 -4.11 -4.40
N ALA A 41 8.56 -2.90 -4.11
CA ALA A 41 8.47 -2.28 -2.80
C ALA A 41 7.21 -1.42 -2.73
N ILE A 42 6.41 -1.61 -1.70
CA ILE A 42 5.23 -0.79 -1.40
C ILE A 42 5.56 0.04 -0.16
N THR A 43 5.45 1.36 -0.27
CA THR A 43 5.79 2.29 0.83
C THR A 43 4.61 3.20 1.13
N ALA A 44 4.21 3.28 2.40
CA ALA A 44 3.22 4.21 2.88
C ALA A 44 3.84 5.53 3.34
N HIS A 45 3.16 6.63 3.04
CA HIS A 45 3.53 7.99 3.39
C HIS A 45 2.33 8.72 4.00
N TRP A 46 2.57 9.40 5.11
CA TRP A 46 1.57 10.23 5.79
C TRP A 46 2.24 11.30 6.64
N ILE A 47 1.45 12.27 7.10
CA ILE A 47 1.88 13.27 8.09
C ILE A 47 1.15 12.94 9.39
N ASN A 48 1.89 12.66 10.46
CA ASN A 48 1.29 12.31 11.75
C ASN A 48 0.82 13.56 12.53
N ASP A 49 0.20 13.33 13.69
CA ASP A 49 -0.33 14.40 14.58
C ASP A 49 0.74 15.40 15.06
N LYS A 50 2.02 15.04 14.98
CA LYS A 50 3.15 15.92 15.31
C LYS A 50 3.65 16.72 14.11
N TRP A 51 2.91 16.70 13.00
CA TRP A 51 3.29 17.30 11.73
C TRP A 51 4.60 16.72 11.16
N GLN A 52 4.88 15.46 11.46
CA GLN A 52 6.07 14.78 10.95
C GLN A 52 5.71 13.93 9.75
N GLN A 53 6.41 14.14 8.64
CA GLN A 53 6.33 13.24 7.50
C GLN A 53 6.89 11.88 7.90
N LYS A 54 6.07 10.85 7.69
CA LYS A 54 6.43 9.44 7.85
C LYS A 54 6.52 8.80 6.48
N SER A 55 7.48 7.90 6.34
CA SER A 55 7.64 7.04 5.17
C SER A 55 8.07 5.67 5.66
N LYS A 56 7.29 4.63 5.33
CA LYS A 56 7.52 3.25 5.78
C LYS A 56 7.25 2.28 4.65
N VAL A 57 8.28 1.51 4.27
CA VAL A 57 8.10 0.33 3.42
C VAL A 57 7.17 -0.62 4.16
N LEU A 58 6.04 -1.00 3.57
CA LEU A 58 5.11 -1.97 4.13
C LEU A 58 5.61 -3.37 3.84
N ASP A 59 5.93 -3.63 2.57
CA ASP A 59 6.45 -4.92 2.12
C ASP A 59 7.35 -4.78 0.88
N VAL A 60 8.17 -5.80 0.65
CA VAL A 60 8.92 -6.05 -0.59
C VAL A 60 8.43 -7.38 -1.16
N VAL A 61 7.51 -7.28 -2.09
CA VAL A 61 6.82 -8.42 -2.69
C VAL A 61 7.70 -9.06 -3.75
N HIS A 62 7.85 -10.38 -3.69
CA HIS A 62 8.43 -11.17 -4.78
C HIS A 62 7.36 -11.41 -5.86
N LEU A 63 7.57 -10.88 -7.05
CA LEU A 63 6.64 -10.98 -8.17
C LEU A 63 6.92 -12.26 -8.98
N GLN A 64 5.91 -13.14 -9.11
CA GLN A 64 6.12 -14.48 -9.66
C GLN A 64 5.58 -14.65 -11.08
N ALA A 65 4.29 -14.35 -11.34
CA ALA A 65 3.68 -14.24 -12.67
C ALA A 65 2.17 -13.97 -12.56
N PRO A 66 1.54 -13.24 -13.50
CA PRO A 66 2.14 -12.51 -14.63
C PRO A 66 2.61 -11.11 -14.19
N ILE A 67 3.93 -10.90 -14.15
CA ILE A 67 4.59 -9.75 -13.51
C ILE A 67 4.24 -8.40 -14.17
N HIS A 68 3.89 -8.41 -15.46
CA HIS A 68 3.53 -7.20 -16.22
C HIS A 68 2.03 -6.98 -16.39
N SER A 69 1.18 -7.75 -15.70
CA SER A 69 -0.26 -7.51 -15.67
C SER A 69 -0.55 -6.44 -14.62
N GLY A 70 -1.26 -5.39 -15.01
CA GLY A 70 -1.71 -4.37 -14.06
C GLY A 70 -2.66 -4.95 -13.02
N GLU A 71 -3.48 -5.92 -13.40
CA GLU A 71 -4.38 -6.67 -12.52
C GLU A 71 -3.59 -7.42 -11.43
N TYR A 72 -2.53 -8.13 -11.81
CA TYR A 72 -1.67 -8.84 -10.86
C TYR A 72 -1.02 -7.88 -9.87
N LEU A 73 -0.43 -6.78 -10.36
CA LEU A 73 0.19 -5.79 -9.48
C LEU A 73 -0.85 -5.12 -8.55
N ALA A 74 -2.10 -4.96 -9.01
CA ALA A 74 -3.17 -4.38 -8.20
C ALA A 74 -3.57 -5.31 -7.07
N GLN A 75 -3.62 -6.62 -7.34
CA GLN A 75 -3.85 -7.65 -6.33
C GLN A 75 -2.71 -7.68 -5.29
N GLN A 76 -1.46 -7.60 -5.73
CA GLN A 76 -0.33 -7.56 -4.78
C GLN A 76 -0.37 -6.30 -3.89
N LEU A 77 -0.71 -5.14 -4.46
CA LEU A 77 -0.92 -3.92 -3.68
C LEU A 77 -2.10 -4.05 -2.70
N ALA A 78 -3.21 -4.64 -3.14
CA ALA A 78 -4.38 -4.88 -2.30
C ALA A 78 -4.05 -5.79 -1.11
N ILE A 79 -3.37 -6.92 -1.34
CA ILE A 79 -2.94 -7.83 -0.26
C ILE A 79 -2.15 -7.08 0.82
N VAL A 80 -1.14 -6.29 0.41
CA VAL A 80 -0.29 -5.57 1.37
C VAL A 80 -1.06 -4.46 2.12
N THR A 81 -2.01 -3.80 1.45
CA THR A 81 -2.81 -2.74 2.08
C THR A 81 -3.93 -3.29 2.96
N ASP A 82 -4.51 -4.43 2.61
CA ASP A 82 -5.51 -5.18 3.39
C ASP A 82 -4.87 -5.74 4.67
N ASP A 83 -3.68 -6.34 4.57
CA ASP A 83 -2.92 -6.85 5.72
C ASP A 83 -2.61 -5.77 6.76
N MET A 84 -2.49 -4.51 6.32
CA MET A 84 -2.27 -3.35 7.20
C MET A 84 -3.58 -2.68 7.64
N GLY A 85 -4.73 -3.06 7.06
CA GLY A 85 -6.04 -2.45 7.31
C GLY A 85 -6.17 -1.03 6.79
N ILE A 86 -5.46 -0.67 5.72
CA ILE A 86 -5.38 0.72 5.22
C ILE A 86 -5.99 0.94 3.84
N THR A 87 -6.48 -0.10 3.16
CA THR A 87 -6.95 -0.07 1.76
C THR A 87 -7.92 1.08 1.49
N GLY A 88 -8.98 1.21 2.29
CA GLY A 88 -9.96 2.30 2.16
C GLY A 88 -9.47 3.69 2.57
N ALA A 89 -8.26 3.82 3.13
CA ALA A 89 -7.63 5.09 3.49
C ALA A 89 -6.58 5.57 2.48
N VAL A 90 -6.21 4.75 1.49
CA VAL A 90 -5.29 5.12 0.42
C VAL A 90 -5.96 6.14 -0.50
N PHE A 91 -5.37 7.33 -0.66
CA PHE A 91 -5.92 8.39 -1.52
C PHE A 91 -5.11 8.65 -2.80
N THR A 92 -3.81 8.35 -2.77
CA THR A 92 -2.92 8.47 -3.93
C THR A 92 -1.93 7.31 -3.95
N CYS A 93 -1.53 6.92 -5.15
CA CYS A 93 -0.42 5.99 -5.36
C CYS A 93 0.51 6.54 -6.45
N THR A 94 1.77 6.78 -6.10
CA THR A 94 2.81 7.33 -6.99
C THR A 94 3.76 6.24 -7.47
N ARG A 95 4.07 6.24 -8.77
CA ARG A 95 4.66 5.08 -9.46
C ARG A 95 5.63 5.56 -10.55
N ASP A 96 6.50 4.68 -11.00
CA ASP A 96 7.32 4.94 -12.18
C ASP A 96 6.48 4.91 -13.48
N ASN A 97 7.05 5.36 -14.60
CA ASN A 97 6.32 5.60 -15.84
C ASN A 97 6.18 4.34 -16.72
N ALA A 98 5.84 3.19 -16.13
CA ALA A 98 5.56 1.96 -16.87
C ALA A 98 4.08 1.86 -17.26
N SER A 99 3.74 1.35 -18.46
CA SER A 99 2.34 1.32 -18.94
C SER A 99 1.41 0.42 -18.12
N ALA A 100 1.91 -0.71 -17.60
CA ALA A 100 1.18 -1.61 -16.70
C ALA A 100 0.68 -0.88 -15.44
N ASN A 101 1.32 0.22 -15.08
CA ASN A 101 0.98 0.98 -13.90
C ASN A 101 -0.36 1.71 -14.01
N THR A 102 -0.75 2.14 -15.20
CA THR A 102 -2.05 2.78 -15.41
C THR A 102 -3.18 1.78 -15.13
N VAL A 103 -3.06 0.55 -15.63
CA VAL A 103 -4.04 -0.53 -15.41
C VAL A 103 -4.10 -0.89 -13.93
N MET A 104 -2.95 -1.06 -13.27
CA MET A 104 -2.92 -1.38 -11.85
C MET A 104 -3.65 -0.34 -10.99
N LEU A 105 -3.54 0.97 -11.29
CA LEU A 105 -4.26 1.99 -10.51
C LEU A 105 -5.76 1.85 -10.68
N ALA A 106 -6.22 1.66 -11.92
CA ALA A 106 -7.64 1.50 -12.23
C ALA A 106 -8.24 0.26 -11.55
N GLU A 107 -7.50 -0.86 -11.51
CA GLU A 107 -7.97 -2.07 -10.83
C GLU A 107 -7.93 -1.92 -9.29
N TYR A 108 -6.87 -1.33 -8.74
CA TYR A 108 -6.78 -1.08 -7.30
C TYR A 108 -7.89 -0.14 -6.82
N GLU A 109 -8.24 0.88 -7.61
CA GLU A 109 -9.35 1.79 -7.28
C GLU A 109 -10.69 1.05 -7.17
N LYS A 110 -10.96 0.06 -8.02
CA LYS A 110 -12.17 -0.78 -7.91
C LYS A 110 -12.18 -1.54 -6.59
N ILE A 111 -11.06 -2.19 -6.25
CA ILE A 111 -10.90 -2.95 -5.00
C ILE A 111 -11.10 -2.03 -3.78
N ALA A 112 -10.49 -0.84 -3.79
CA ALA A 112 -10.56 0.09 -2.68
C ALA A 112 -11.96 0.70 -2.50
N ARG A 113 -12.71 0.94 -3.58
CA ARG A 113 -14.10 1.43 -3.52
C ARG A 113 -15.04 0.41 -2.88
N ASP A 114 -14.83 -0.88 -3.13
CA ASP A 114 -15.62 -1.95 -2.52
C ASP A 114 -15.37 -2.06 -0.99
N GLN A 115 -14.33 -1.40 -0.49
CA GLN A 115 -13.97 -1.33 0.93
C GLN A 115 -14.16 0.07 1.53
N GLU A 116 -14.98 0.94 0.92
CA GLU A 116 -15.27 2.25 1.49
C GLU A 116 -15.69 2.12 2.96
N VAL A 117 -14.94 2.85 3.79
CA VAL A 117 -14.95 2.75 5.25
C VAL A 117 -16.39 2.75 5.76
N THR A 118 -16.77 1.66 6.44
CA THR A 118 -17.88 1.68 7.40
C THR A 118 -17.53 2.68 8.50
N THR A 119 -17.75 3.97 8.21
CA THR A 119 -17.81 5.04 9.20
C THR A 119 -19.28 5.19 9.58
N ALA A 120 -19.94 4.08 9.89
CA ALA A 120 -21.25 4.08 10.52
C ALA A 120 -21.01 3.83 12.00
N MET A 121 -20.95 4.94 12.74
CA MET A 121 -21.38 5.10 14.13
C MET A 121 -21.49 3.81 14.96
N ASP A 122 -20.49 3.56 15.81
CA ASP A 122 -20.76 2.93 17.10
C ASP A 122 -20.59 4.00 18.18
N VAL A 123 -21.75 4.34 18.74
CA VAL A 123 -22.02 5.20 19.91
C VAL A 123 -21.47 4.58 21.18
#